data_AF-A0A1H5CQJ6-F1
#
_entry.id   AF-A0A1H5CQJ6-F1
#
_cell.length_a   1.000
_cell.length_b   1.000
_cell.length_c   1.000
_cell.angle_alpha   90.00
_cell.angle_beta   90.00
_cell.angle_gamma   90.00
#
_symmetry.space_group_name_H-M   'P 1'
#
loop_
_entity.id
_entity.type
_entity.pdbx_description
1 polymer ?
#
loop_
_entity_poly.entity_id
_entity_poly.type
_entity_poly.pdbx_seq_one_letter_code
_entity_poly.pdbx_strand_id
1 'polypeptide(L)'
;MKKLFWAAGLCLLPWIAVLGTTLPDVVAAQHWRLAWTGFDAAEAAGLLLTAWLLGRGDARTPLVATATATLLLADAWFDVVTAGDDVVFSLLMAGLEVPLALACLTVAVPRPAPAHV
;
A
#
# COMPACT_ATOMS: atom_id res chain seq x y z
N MET A 1 -8.53 -22.01 -9.67
CA MET A 1 -7.96 -20.79 -9.08
C MET A 1 -8.30 -19.51 -9.84
N LYS A 2 -7.99 -19.36 -11.15
CA LYS A 2 -8.37 -18.13 -11.91
C LYS A 2 -9.85 -17.72 -11.82
N LYS A 3 -10.77 -18.68 -11.93
CA LYS A 3 -12.23 -18.42 -11.82
C LYS A 3 -12.63 -17.83 -10.46
N LEU A 4 -11.93 -18.21 -9.39
CA LEU A 4 -12.16 -17.68 -8.04
C LEU A 4 -11.83 -16.19 -7.97
N PHE A 5 -10.66 -15.79 -8.48
CA PHE A 5 -10.25 -14.38 -8.49
C PHE A 5 -11.17 -13.51 -9.36
N TRP A 6 -11.58 -14.02 -10.53
CA TRP A 6 -12.59 -13.35 -11.36
C TRP A 6 -13.92 -13.18 -10.65
N ALA A 7 -14.43 -14.25 -10.03
CA ALA A 7 -15.69 -14.20 -9.29
C ALA A 7 -15.59 -13.21 -8.11
N ALA A 8 -14.54 -13.29 -7.29
CA ALA A 8 -14.34 -12.40 -6.16
C ALA A 8 -14.26 -10.91 -6.60
N GLY A 9 -13.49 -10.61 -7.65
CA GLY A 9 -13.38 -9.26 -8.18
C GLY A 9 -14.71 -8.72 -8.72
N LEU A 10 -15.45 -9.52 -9.48
CA LEU A 10 -16.76 -9.13 -10.02
C LEU A 10 -17.81 -8.96 -8.91
N CYS A 11 -17.77 -9.79 -7.87
CA CYS A 11 -18.65 -9.65 -6.71
C CYS A 11 -18.36 -8.39 -5.88
N LEU A 12 -17.13 -7.87 -5.90
CA LEU A 12 -16.79 -6.62 -5.20
C LEU A 12 -17.38 -5.37 -5.87
N LEU A 13 -17.55 -5.37 -7.20
CA LEU A 13 -18.10 -4.22 -7.93
C LEU A 13 -19.46 -3.74 -7.42
N PRO A 14 -20.50 -4.59 -7.28
CA PRO A 14 -21.79 -4.15 -6.74
C PRO A 14 -21.67 -3.71 -5.27
N TRP A 15 -20.79 -4.34 -4.48
CA TRP A 15 -20.57 -3.94 -3.09
C TRP A 15 -19.97 -2.53 -2.98
N ILE A 16 -19.02 -2.18 -3.85
CA ILE A 16 -18.45 -0.83 -3.94
C ILE A 16 -19.55 0.21 -4.23
N ALA A 17 -20.49 -0.10 -5.12
CA ALA A 17 -21.62 0.79 -5.42
C ALA A 17 -22.55 0.97 -4.20
N VAL A 18 -22.79 -0.10 -3.44
CA VAL A 18 -23.53 -0.02 -2.17
C VAL A 18 -22.79 0.89 -1.19
N LEU A 19 -21.49 0.69 -0.98
CA LEU A 19 -20.69 1.52 -0.06
C LEU A 19 -20.74 3.00 -0.46
N GLY A 20 -20.54 3.31 -1.74
CA GLY A 20 -20.53 4.70 -2.23
C GLY A 20 -21.89 5.43 -2.15
N THR A 21 -23.00 4.71 -1.94
CA THR A 21 -24.35 5.30 -1.86
C THR A 21 -24.96 5.25 -0.46
N THR A 22 -24.43 4.40 0.41
CA THR A 22 -25.01 4.15 1.74
C THR A 22 -24.13 4.57 2.90
N LEU A 23 -22.82 4.75 2.68
CA LEU A 23 -21.93 5.25 3.72
C LEU A 23 -22.20 6.73 4.00
N PRO A 24 -22.19 7.16 5.27
CA PRO A 24 -22.22 8.56 5.63
C PRO A 24 -20.91 9.26 5.26
N ASP A 25 -20.98 10.56 4.96
CA ASP A 25 -19.81 11.37 4.59
C ASP A 25 -18.77 11.49 5.74
N VAL A 26 -19.23 11.40 6.99
CA VAL A 26 -18.38 11.54 8.18
C VAL A 26 -18.71 10.46 9.20
N VAL A 27 -17.67 9.72 9.63
CA VAL A 27 -17.74 8.71 10.70
C VAL A 27 -16.62 8.94 11.70
N ALA A 28 -16.98 8.95 12.99
CA ALA A 28 -15.99 8.88 14.07
C ALA A 28 -15.56 7.42 14.30
N ALA A 29 -14.29 7.12 14.06
CA ALA A 29 -13.73 5.80 14.32
C ALA A 29 -13.35 5.63 15.81
N GLN A 30 -13.73 4.51 16.42
CA GLN A 30 -13.51 4.26 17.85
C GLN A 30 -12.03 4.26 18.26
N HIS A 31 -11.16 3.71 17.41
CA HIS A 31 -9.72 3.56 17.68
C HIS A 31 -8.86 4.29 16.64
N TRP A 32 -9.26 5.51 16.27
CA TRP A 32 -8.62 6.30 15.21
C TRP A 32 -7.09 6.37 15.32
N ARG A 33 -6.57 6.70 16.50
CA ARG A 33 -5.12 6.76 16.74
C ARG A 33 -4.41 5.43 16.52
N LEU A 34 -5.03 4.32 16.91
CA LEU A 34 -4.44 2.99 16.76
C LEU A 34 -4.48 2.53 15.30
N ALA A 35 -5.54 2.90 14.55
CA ALA A 35 -5.65 2.57 13.14
C ALA A 35 -4.46 3.15 12.36
N TRP A 36 -4.18 4.44 12.52
CA TRP A 36 -3.05 5.09 11.85
C TRP A 36 -1.69 4.63 12.37
N THR A 37 -1.46 4.71 13.68
CA THR A 37 -0.15 4.30 14.22
C THR A 37 0.16 2.82 13.98
N GLY A 38 -0.86 1.95 13.90
CA GLY A 38 -0.70 0.56 13.51
C GLY A 38 -0.40 0.36 12.03
N PHE A 39 -1.02 1.16 11.15
CA PHE A 39 -0.74 1.14 9.71
C PHE A 39 0.69 1.63 9.44
N ASP A 40 1.07 2.80 9.97
CA ASP A 40 2.43 3.36 9.88
C ASP A 40 3.50 2.39 10.40
N ALA A 41 3.20 1.72 11.52
CA ALA A 41 4.12 0.72 12.09
C ALA A 41 4.32 -0.47 11.14
N ALA A 42 3.28 -0.90 10.42
CA ALA A 42 3.38 -1.95 9.41
C ALA A 42 4.22 -1.51 8.20
N GLU A 43 4.08 -0.25 7.77
CA GLU A 43 4.90 0.32 6.70
C GLU A 43 6.37 0.43 7.09
N ALA A 44 6.64 0.98 8.29
CA ALA A 44 7.98 1.09 8.83
C ALA A 44 8.63 -0.30 8.94
N ALA A 45 7.90 -1.30 9.45
CA ALA A 45 8.37 -2.68 9.50
C ALA A 45 8.65 -3.24 8.09
N GLY A 46 7.77 -2.98 7.13
CA GLY A 46 7.92 -3.37 5.73
C GLY A 46 9.17 -2.77 5.10
N LEU A 47 9.40 -1.47 5.25
CA LEU A 47 10.58 -0.76 4.74
C LEU A 47 11.87 -1.29 5.36
N LEU A 48 11.91 -1.44 6.69
CA LEU A 48 13.06 -1.98 7.40
C LEU A 48 13.36 -3.43 6.97
N LEU A 49 12.32 -4.25 6.83
CA LEU A 49 12.47 -5.63 6.38
C LEU A 49 12.93 -5.71 4.92
N THR A 50 12.39 -4.87 4.05
CA THR A 50 12.86 -4.74 2.65
C THR A 50 14.33 -4.37 2.60
N ALA A 51 14.76 -3.35 3.35
CA ALA A 51 16.16 -2.94 3.41
C ALA A 51 17.07 -4.07 3.92
N TRP A 52 16.64 -4.77 4.97
CA TRP A 52 17.39 -5.87 5.57
C TRP A 52 17.54 -7.09 4.63
N LEU A 53 16.45 -7.51 3.97
CA LEU A 53 16.48 -8.61 3.00
C LEU A 53 17.29 -8.26 1.75
N LEU A 54 17.14 -7.01 1.26
CA LEU A 54 17.89 -6.51 0.12
C LEU A 54 19.39 -6.53 0.39
N GLY A 55 19.82 -6.10 1.59
CA GLY A 55 21.22 -6.14 2.00
C GLY A 55 21.81 -7.56 2.10
N ARG A 56 20.95 -8.59 2.17
CA ARG A 56 21.34 -10.01 2.19
C ARG A 56 21.22 -10.71 0.83
N GLY A 57 20.68 -10.03 -0.18
CA GLY A 57 20.35 -10.66 -1.46
C GLY A 57 19.30 -11.77 -1.32
N ASP A 58 18.40 -11.68 -0.34
CA ASP A 58 17.42 -12.74 -0.07
C ASP A 58 16.35 -12.80 -1.16
N ALA A 59 16.00 -14.02 -1.61
CA ALA A 59 15.00 -14.26 -2.64
C ALA A 59 13.57 -13.80 -2.26
N ARG A 60 13.30 -13.54 -0.97
CA ARG A 60 12.02 -13.02 -0.47
C ARG A 60 11.90 -11.51 -0.61
N THR A 61 12.98 -10.79 -0.91
CA THR A 61 12.98 -9.32 -1.04
C THR A 61 11.86 -8.81 -1.95
N PRO A 62 11.60 -9.41 -3.13
CA PRO A 62 10.53 -8.93 -4.01
C PRO A 62 9.13 -9.00 -3.41
N LEU A 63 8.85 -10.06 -2.65
CA LEU A 63 7.55 -10.26 -2.01
C LEU A 63 7.32 -9.18 -0.95
N VAL A 64 8.29 -8.98 -0.06
CA VAL A 64 8.18 -7.98 1.01
C VAL A 64 8.11 -6.58 0.42
N ALA A 65 8.95 -6.25 -0.56
CA ALA A 65 8.94 -4.94 -1.21
C ALA A 65 7.60 -4.65 -1.93
N THR A 66 6.98 -5.65 -2.57
CA THR A 66 5.64 -5.49 -3.18
C THR A 66 4.58 -5.23 -2.12
N ALA A 67 4.63 -5.95 -1.00
CA ALA A 67 3.68 -5.73 0.11
C ALA A 67 3.85 -4.33 0.71
N THR A 68 5.08 -3.90 1.02
CA THR A 68 5.39 -2.56 1.52
C THR A 68 4.92 -1.47 0.56
N ALA A 69 5.17 -1.62 -0.75
CA ALA A 69 4.70 -0.67 -1.75
C ALA A 69 3.17 -0.57 -1.79
N THR A 70 2.47 -1.69 -1.60
CA THR A 70 1.01 -1.71 -1.58
C THR A 70 0.46 -0.95 -0.37
N LEU A 71 1.10 -1.06 0.79
CA LEU A 71 0.73 -0.30 1.98
C LEU A 71 0.93 1.20 1.76
N LEU A 72 2.11 1.62 1.30
CA LEU A 72 2.45 3.03 1.05
C LEU A 72 1.51 3.70 0.03
N LEU A 73 1.07 2.96 -1.00
CA LEU A 73 0.09 3.49 -1.96
C LEU A 73 -1.31 3.60 -1.36
N ALA A 74 -1.68 2.68 -0.46
CA ALA A 74 -2.94 2.78 0.26
C ALA A 74 -2.91 3.94 1.26
N ASP A 75 -1.78 4.18 1.94
CA ASP A 75 -1.57 5.30 2.85
C ASP A 75 -1.74 6.64 2.14
N ALA A 76 -0.98 6.84 1.05
CA ALA A 76 -1.06 8.04 0.22
C ALA A 76 -2.48 8.31 -0.29
N TRP A 77 -3.22 7.25 -0.64
CA TRP A 77 -4.63 7.37 -0.99
C TRP A 77 -5.46 7.85 0.21
N PHE A 78 -5.33 7.23 1.38
CA PHE A 78 -6.07 7.59 2.58
C PHE A 78 -5.75 9.01 3.05
N ASP A 79 -4.49 9.42 3.05
CA ASP A 79 -4.05 10.76 3.42
C ASP A 79 -4.73 11.83 2.57
N VAL A 80 -4.78 11.63 1.25
CA VAL A 80 -5.43 12.59 0.34
C VAL A 80 -6.94 12.61 0.51
N VAL A 81 -7.60 11.45 0.61
CA VAL A 81 -9.08 11.40 0.68
C VAL A 81 -9.63 11.75 2.06
N THR A 82 -8.79 11.78 3.11
CA THR A 82 -9.18 12.16 4.48
C THR A 82 -8.66 13.53 4.93
N ALA A 83 -7.98 14.27 4.05
CA ALA A 83 -7.21 15.47 4.38
C ALA A 83 -7.97 16.62 5.06
N GLY A 84 -9.30 16.71 4.88
CA GLY A 84 -10.09 17.82 5.43
C GLY A 84 -9.53 19.19 5.02
N ASP A 85 -9.30 20.06 6.01
CA ASP A 85 -8.73 21.40 5.82
C ASP A 85 -7.19 21.39 5.59
N ASP A 86 -6.51 20.26 5.87
CA ASP A 86 -5.05 20.12 5.84
C ASP A 86 -4.53 19.53 4.51
N VAL A 87 -5.22 19.79 3.39
CA VAL A 87 -4.94 19.19 2.07
C VAL A 87 -3.49 19.36 1.60
N VAL A 88 -2.85 20.48 1.95
CA VAL A 88 -1.44 20.73 1.58
C VAL A 88 -0.52 19.76 2.28
N PHE A 89 -0.75 19.50 3.57
CA PHE A 89 0.07 18.56 4.34
C PHE A 89 -0.11 17.13 3.83
N SER A 90 -1.36 16.70 3.59
CA SER A 90 -1.66 15.38 3.01
C SER A 90 -1.03 15.18 1.62
N LEU A 91 -1.01 16.21 0.77
CA LEU A 91 -0.35 16.13 -0.53
C LEU A 91 1.18 16.03 -0.41
N LEU A 92 1.79 16.65 0.61
CA LEU A 92 3.21 16.51 0.87
C LEU A 92 3.56 15.09 1.34
N MET A 93 2.73 14.49 2.19
CA MET A 93 2.88 13.11 2.66
C MET A 93 2.73 12.10 1.52
N ALA A 94 1.66 12.20 0.74
CA ALA A 94 1.50 11.40 -0.48
C ALA A 94 2.67 11.60 -1.47
N GLY A 95 3.21 12.81 -1.54
CA GLY A 95 4.41 13.15 -2.31
C GLY A 95 5.70 12.47 -1.83
N LEU A 96 5.73 11.96 -0.59
CA LEU A 96 6.82 11.17 -0.01
C LEU A 96 6.55 9.66 -0.12
N GLU A 97 5.35 9.22 0.21
CA GLU A 97 4.94 7.81 0.20
C GLU A 97 4.97 7.21 -1.21
N VAL A 98 4.44 7.92 -2.22
CA VAL A 98 4.41 7.41 -3.59
C VAL A 98 5.82 7.13 -4.13
N PRO A 99 6.81 8.03 -4.01
CA PRO A 99 8.19 7.72 -4.36
C PRO A 99 8.78 6.53 -3.59
N LEU A 100 8.50 6.39 -2.30
CA LEU A 100 8.96 5.24 -1.51
C LEU A 100 8.34 3.93 -2.00
N ALA A 101 7.05 3.94 -2.35
CA ALA A 101 6.38 2.80 -2.94
C ALA A 101 7.01 2.41 -4.28
N LEU A 102 7.28 3.40 -5.15
CA LEU A 102 7.96 3.17 -6.42
C LEU A 102 9.37 2.60 -6.21
N ALA A 103 10.13 3.10 -5.24
CA ALA A 103 11.43 2.57 -4.89
C ALA A 103 11.33 1.08 -4.47
N CYS A 104 10.36 0.73 -3.63
CA CYS A 104 10.08 -0.65 -3.26
C CYS A 104 9.75 -1.52 -4.49
N LEU A 105 8.92 -1.03 -5.41
CA LEU A 105 8.58 -1.75 -6.64
C LEU A 105 9.80 -1.95 -7.55
N THR A 106 10.73 -0.99 -7.64
CA THR A 106 11.96 -1.19 -8.44
C THR A 106 12.83 -2.32 -7.90
N VAL A 107 12.84 -2.53 -6.58
CA VAL A 107 13.52 -3.66 -5.93
C VAL A 107 12.74 -4.95 -6.13
N ALA A 108 11.41 -4.87 -6.24
CA ALA A 108 10.55 -6.02 -6.44
C ALA A 108 10.61 -6.63 -7.84
N VAL A 109 11.06 -5.89 -8.85
CA VAL A 109 11.20 -6.43 -10.21
C VAL A 109 12.43 -7.36 -10.27
N PRO A 110 12.25 -8.66 -10.57
CA PRO A 110 13.38 -9.56 -10.77
C PRO A 110 14.25 -9.09 -11.92
N ARG A 111 15.57 -9.00 -11.71
CA ARG A 111 16.49 -8.74 -12.82
C ARG A 111 16.73 -10.02 -13.62
N PRO A 112 16.69 -9.98 -14.96
CA PRO A 112 17.08 -11.13 -15.78
C PRO A 112 18.49 -11.58 -15.43
N ALA A 113 18.70 -12.89 -15.27
CA ALA A 113 20.05 -13.42 -15.13
C ALA A 113 20.84 -13.12 -16.43
N PRO A 114 22.12 -12.70 -16.33
CA PRO A 114 22.94 -12.52 -17.52
C PRO A 114 23.01 -13.86 -18.28
N ALA A 115 22.74 -13.83 -19.58
CA ALA A 115 22.92 -15.00 -20.43
C ALA A 115 24.39 -15.41 -20.35
N HIS A 116 24.65 -16.64 -19.92
CA HIS A 116 25.97 -17.24 -20.04
C HIS A 116 26.23 -17.41 -21.55
N VAL A 117 27.10 -16.55 -22.10
CA VAL A 117 27.67 -16.70 -23.45
C VAL A 117 28.91 -17.59 -23.35
#